data_AF-A0A9E1LY94-F1
#
_entry.id   AF-A0A9E1LY94-F1
#
_cell.length_a   1.000
_cell.length_b   1.000
_cell.length_c   1.000
_cell.angle_alpha   90.00
_cell.angle_beta   90.00
_cell.angle_gamma   90.00
#
_symmetry.space_group_name_H-M   'P 1'
#
loop_
_entity.id
_entity.type
_entity.pdbx_description
1 polymer ?
#
loop_
_entity_poly.entity_id
_entity_poly.type
_entity_poly.pdbx_seq_one_letter_code
_entity_poly.pdbx_strand_id
1 'polypeptide(L)' 'MGLKELRKQADLTQVELAKRTGIARTIISSYETGRRDVRNMTLENALKISSALNCQPSDLMR' A
#
# COMPACT_ATOMS: atom_id res chain seq x y z
N MET A 1 -11.96 0.15 0.30
CA MET A 1 -11.33 -1.08 0.86
C MET A 1 -9.93 -0.67 1.25
N GLY A 2 -9.50 -0.94 2.48
CA GLY A 2 -8.21 -0.45 2.95
C GLY A 2 -7.01 -1.09 2.24
N LEU A 3 -5.86 -0.43 2.30
CA LEU A 3 -4.57 -0.96 1.83
C LEU A 3 -4.28 -2.37 2.38
N LYS A 4 -4.66 -2.63 3.62
CA LYS A 4 -4.45 -3.91 4.31
C LYS A 4 -5.21 -5.05 3.64
N GLU A 5 -6.46 -4.80 3.24
CA GLU A 5 -7.33 -5.76 2.58
C GLU A 5 -6.79 -6.07 1.18
N LEU A 6 -6.39 -5.06 0.41
CA LEU A 6 -5.76 -5.24 -0.90
C LEU A 6 -4.45 -6.05 -0.79
N ARG A 7 -3.62 -5.75 0.22
CA ARG A 7 -2.40 -6.53 0.47
C ARG A 7 -2.71 -8.00 0.77
N LYS A 8 -3.74 -8.28 1.58
CA LYS A 8 -4.14 -9.64 1.91
C LYS A 8 -4.72 -10.39 0.70
N GLN A 9 -5.46 -9.70 -0.17
CA GLN A 9 -5.98 -10.28 -1.42
C GLN A 9 -4.83 -10.66 -2.38
N ALA A 10 -3.74 -9.90 -2.36
CA ALA A 10 -2.52 -10.22 -3.09
C ALA A 10 -1.63 -11.28 -2.42
N ASP A 11 -2.07 -11.86 -1.30
CA ASP A 11 -1.33 -12.84 -0.48
C ASP A 11 0.08 -12.37 -0.05
N LEU A 12 0.24 -11.07 0.18
CA LEU A 12 1.52 -10.48 0.57
C LEU A 12 1.57 -10.21 2.08
N THR A 13 2.72 -10.39 2.70
CA THR A 13 2.99 -9.82 4.03
C THR A 13 3.37 -8.33 3.91
N GLN A 14 3.34 -7.59 5.03
CA GLN A 14 3.83 -6.20 5.02
C GLN A 14 5.32 -6.10 4.63
N VAL A 15 6.12 -7.12 4.98
CA VAL A 15 7.54 -7.20 4.60
C VAL A 15 7.69 -7.45 3.11
N GLU A 16 6.86 -8.32 2.55
CA GLU A 16 6.90 -8.63 1.12
C GLU A 16 6.46 -7.42 0.28
N LEU A 17 5.39 -6.75 0.69
CA LEU A 17 4.97 -5.50 0.04
C LEU A 17 6.05 -4.42 0.14
N ALA A 18 6.74 -4.32 1.29
CA ALA A 18 7.87 -3.39 1.46
C ALA A 18 9.01 -3.67 0.49
N LYS A 19 9.39 -4.95 0.35
CA LYS A 19 10.44 -5.38 -0.58
C LYS A 19 10.07 -5.08 -2.03
N ARG A 20 8.83 -5.36 -2.44
CA ARG A 20 8.36 -5.13 -3.82
C ARG A 20 8.26 -3.65 -4.18
N THR A 21 7.83 -2.82 -3.24
CA THR A 21 7.60 -1.39 -3.48
C THR A 21 8.83 -0.54 -3.20
N GLY A 22 9.81 -1.06 -2.46
CA GLY A 22 10.93 -0.29 -1.91
C GLY A 22 10.50 0.67 -0.79
N ILE A 23 9.25 0.59 -0.32
CA ILE A 23 8.71 1.42 0.75
C ILE A 23 9.00 0.73 2.09
N ALA A 24 9.46 1.48 3.08
CA ALA A 24 9.71 0.92 4.40
C ALA A 24 8.44 0.25 4.99
N ARG A 25 8.60 -0.94 5.57
CA ARG A 25 7.50 -1.69 6.22
C ARG A 25 6.72 -0.83 7.22
N THR A 26 7.41 0.05 7.96
CA THR A 26 6.80 0.98 8.92
C THR A 26 5.85 1.98 8.26
N ILE A 27 6.16 2.43 7.05
CA ILE A 27 5.31 3.32 6.26
C ILE A 27 4.07 2.57 5.77
N ILE A 28 4.24 1.36 5.24
CA ILE A 28 3.11 0.50 4.86
C ILE A 28 2.18 0.25 6.06
N SER A 29 2.75 -0.10 7.21
CA SER A 29 1.98 -0.27 8.46
C SER A 29 1.27 1.01 8.89
N SER A 30 1.90 2.18 8.71
CA SER A 30 1.29 3.48 9.03
C SER A 30 0.07 3.77 8.15
N TYR A 31 0.11 3.42 6.86
CA TYR A 31 -1.04 3.49 5.96
C TYR A 31 -2.13 2.49 6.35
N GLU A 32 -1.77 1.23 6.68
CA GLU A 32 -2.72 0.20 7.08
C GLU A 32 -3.42 0.47 8.42
N THR A 33 -2.79 1.23 9.31
CA THR A 33 -3.31 1.55 10.64
C THR A 33 -3.98 2.92 10.71
N GLY A 34 -4.01 3.68 9.61
CA GLY A 34 -4.57 5.03 9.56
C GLY A 34 -3.72 6.12 10.24
N ARG A 35 -2.51 5.79 10.72
CA ARG A 35 -1.55 6.80 11.22
C ARG A 35 -1.11 7.76 10.12
N ARG A 36 -1.07 7.28 8.88
CA ARG A 36 -0.95 8.10 7.69
C ARG A 36 -2.17 7.90 6.82
N ASP A 37 -2.78 9.00 6.39
CA ASP A 37 -3.84 8.94 5.39
C ASP A 37 -3.23 8.50 4.05
N VAL A 38 -3.81 7.45 3.45
CA VAL A 38 -3.43 6.92 2.14
C VAL A 38 -3.69 7.97 1.05
N ARG A 39 -4.64 8.89 1.27
CA ARG A 39 -4.94 10.04 0.39
C ARG A 39 -3.82 11.08 0.36
N ASN A 40 -3.01 11.14 1.41
CA ASN A 40 -1.84 12.01 1.51
C ASN A 40 -0.54 11.32 1.04
N MET A 41 -0.65 10.15 0.42
CA MET A 41 0.49 9.45 -0.15
C MET A 41 0.98 10.16 -1.42
N THR A 42 2.29 10.16 -1.64
CA THR A 42 2.86 10.67 -2.89
C THR A 42 2.41 9.83 -4.07
N LEU A 43 2.25 10.45 -5.24
CA LEU A 43 1.87 9.73 -6.47
C LEU A 43 2.84 8.58 -6.77
N GLU A 44 4.13 8.78 -6.53
CA GLU A 44 5.15 7.75 -6.69
C GLU A 44 4.89 6.51 -5.82
N ASN A 45 4.58 6.69 -4.54
CA ASN A 45 4.27 5.58 -3.64
C ASN A 45 2.94 4.91 -4.02
N ALA A 46 1.95 5.69 -4.46
CA ALA A 46 0.69 5.17 -4.97
C ALA A 46 0.91 4.26 -6.19
N LEU A 47 1.75 4.67 -7.13
CA LEU A 47 2.11 3.88 -8.31
C LEU A 47 2.89 2.61 -7.94
N LYS A 48 3.86 2.70 -7.04
CA LYS A 48 4.62 1.54 -6.55
C LYS A 48 3.71 0.51 -5.89
N ILE A 49 2.83 0.94 -4.98
CA ILE A 49 1.91 0.06 -4.26
C ILE A 49 0.88 -0.55 -5.21
N SER A 50 0.24 0.26 -6.06
CA SER A 50 -0.76 -0.21 -7.02
C SER A 50 -0.17 -1.21 -8.02
N SER A 51 1.04 -0.96 -8.52
CA SER A 51 1.77 -1.92 -9.36
C SER A 51 2.11 -3.21 -8.61
N ALA A 52 2.52 -3.14 -7.35
CA ALA A 52 2.85 -4.32 -6.54
C ALA A 52 1.62 -5.16 -6.15
N LEU A 53 0.44 -4.52 -6.06
CA LEU A 53 -0.83 -5.14 -5.71
C LEU A 53 -1.71 -5.47 -6.93
N ASN A 54 -1.24 -5.14 -8.14
CA ASN A 54 -1.99 -5.30 -9.39
C ASN A 54 -3.40 -4.65 -9.33
N CYS A 55 -3.49 -3.45 -8.76
CA CYS A 55 -4.72 -2.67 -8.66
C CYS A 55 -4.54 -1.26 -9.25
N GLN A 56 -5.62 -0.47 -9.34
CA GLN A 56 -5.49 0.93 -9.74
C GLN A 56 -5.13 1.81 -8.53
N PRO A 57 -4.35 2.89 -8.70
CA PRO A 57 -4.08 3.85 -7.63
C PRO A 57 -5.37 4.40 -6.97
N SER A 58 -6.46 4.51 -7.74
CA SER A 58 -7.77 4.91 -7.24
C SER A 58 -8.37 3.92 -6.23
N ASP A 59 -8.02 2.64 -6.31
CA ASP A 59 -8.51 1.63 -5.36
C ASP A 59 -7.90 1.80 -3.97
N LEU A 60 -6.72 2.42 -3.89
CA LEU A 60 -6.05 2.76 -2.63
C LEU A 60 -6.72 3.94 -1.90
N MET A 61 -7.49 4.77 -2.62
CA MET A 61 -8.09 6.00 -2.10
C MET A 61 -9.53 5.83 -1.59
N ARG A 62 -10.06 4.59 -1.61
CA ARG A 62 -11.44 4.23 -1.25
C ARG A 62 -11.64 3.88 0.22
#